data_AF-A0A7J5V4F0-F1
#
_entry.id   AF-A0A7J5V4F0-F1
#
_cell.length_a   1.000
_cell.length_b   1.000
_cell.length_c   1.000
_cell.angle_alpha   90.00
_cell.angle_beta   90.00
_cell.angle_gamma   90.00
#
_symmetry.space_group_name_H-M   'P 1'
#
loop_
_entity.id
_entity.type
_entity.pdbx_description
1 polymer ?
#
loop_
_entity_poly.entity_id
_entity_poly.type
_entity_poly.pdbx_seq_one_letter_code
_entity_poly.pdbx_strand_id
1 'polypeptide(L)'
;MKRYCIEYFILPIFVMIGTVLFAQTVAEQDPHWQIDWQDDFHIFNPSIWEAKNNWDHWASLAKPGEQRQKLVYLNNQNNVRVQGGSLILQSYQQTYSCPPSYWHHEHCSYQDTIPSHPPYTYTSGWVQTKNTNLLYGLVEARIKVSYGMGLNSAFWMIHKPGLPDWYYSEIDIFEMIPGYDPNENFDTLFHDHFWMSNNIHWNSVPYGFVVTNYNPNMIGDYTQWHIYTLEWTPNSIKFYLDGELIRSETNKGNFEPMQLILNIGLTNHQPNAGTFPSKMEIDWIRWYKLKKDCNAPMDYCSYNFQNHDNKVKKYIRIGGSGCSNILTSKTVLKAKEDITIFGAFEVPLGTGLNMDVRACY
;
A
#
# COMPACT_ATOMS: atom_id res chain seq x y z
N MET A 1 -20.04 5.27 77.72
CA MET A 1 -19.25 5.60 76.51
C MET A 1 -19.53 4.55 75.44
N LYS A 2 -20.40 4.84 74.46
CA LYS A 2 -20.61 3.99 73.28
C LYS A 2 -19.61 4.43 72.20
N ARG A 3 -18.74 3.52 71.75
CA ARG A 3 -17.83 3.74 70.63
C ARG A 3 -18.56 3.35 69.33
N TYR A 4 -18.52 4.20 68.33
CA TYR A 4 -18.95 3.91 66.96
C TYR A 4 -17.71 3.46 66.16
N CYS A 5 -17.78 2.28 65.52
CA CYS A 5 -16.84 1.90 64.47
C CYS A 5 -17.35 2.42 63.13
N ILE A 6 -16.51 3.16 62.42
CA ILE A 6 -16.73 3.55 61.01
C ILE A 6 -15.95 2.54 60.17
N GLU A 7 -16.67 1.71 59.41
CA GLU A 7 -16.06 0.87 58.38
C GLU A 7 -15.91 1.70 57.09
N TYR A 8 -14.67 1.85 56.63
CA TYR A 8 -14.37 2.44 55.34
C TYR A 8 -14.47 1.37 54.25
N PHE A 9 -15.48 1.45 53.40
CA PHE A 9 -15.55 0.69 52.15
C PHE A 9 -14.58 1.32 51.13
N ILE A 10 -13.45 0.65 50.88
CA ILE A 10 -12.57 0.99 49.76
C ILE A 10 -13.10 0.25 48.52
N LEU A 11 -13.73 0.98 47.60
CA LEU A 11 -14.07 0.46 46.28
C LEU A 11 -12.78 0.38 45.45
N PRO A 12 -12.39 -0.78 44.90
CA PRO A 12 -11.26 -0.86 44.00
C PRO A 12 -11.63 -0.19 42.67
N ILE A 13 -10.97 0.93 42.35
CA ILE A 13 -11.01 1.53 41.03
C ILE A 13 -10.20 0.62 40.10
N PHE A 14 -10.88 -0.21 39.31
CA PHE A 14 -10.28 -0.89 38.18
C PHE A 14 -10.01 0.13 37.08
N VAL A 15 -8.77 0.62 37.00
CA VAL A 15 -8.30 1.32 35.81
C VAL A 15 -8.11 0.27 34.72
N MET A 16 -9.10 0.10 33.84
CA MET A 16 -8.87 -0.57 32.56
C MET A 16 -7.93 0.32 31.75
N ILE A 17 -6.64 0.04 31.82
CA ILE A 17 -5.68 0.50 30.81
C ILE A 17 -6.05 -0.29 29.55
N GLY A 18 -6.94 0.26 28.74
CA GLY A 18 -7.19 -0.25 27.40
C GLY A 18 -5.87 -0.17 26.64
N THR A 19 -5.20 -1.31 26.48
CA THR A 19 -4.13 -1.42 25.49
C THR A 19 -4.79 -1.19 24.14
N VAL A 20 -4.64 0.03 23.60
CA VAL A 20 -4.87 0.26 22.18
C VAL A 20 -3.83 -0.62 21.49
N LEU A 21 -4.26 -1.80 21.05
CA LEU A 21 -3.48 -2.64 20.14
C LEU A 21 -3.40 -1.86 18.84
N PHE A 22 -2.36 -1.05 18.69
CA PHE A 22 -1.99 -0.54 17.38
C PHE A 22 -1.69 -1.75 16.50
N ALA A 23 -2.31 -1.80 15.32
CA ALA A 23 -1.97 -2.80 14.31
C ALA A 23 -0.46 -2.74 14.06
N GLN A 24 0.25 -3.82 14.35
CA GLN A 24 1.69 -3.92 14.13
C GLN A 24 1.95 -4.05 12.64
N THR A 25 2.94 -3.31 12.13
CA THR A 25 3.26 -3.38 10.69
C THR A 25 3.90 -4.73 10.33
N VAL A 26 3.84 -5.13 9.06
CA VAL A 26 4.52 -6.35 8.58
C VAL A 26 6.02 -6.24 8.80
N ALA A 27 6.59 -5.05 8.59
CA ALA A 27 8.02 -4.79 8.84
C ALA A 27 8.40 -4.92 10.33
N GLU A 28 7.54 -4.51 11.26
CA GLU A 28 7.78 -4.66 12.70
C GLU A 28 7.75 -6.12 13.15
N GLN A 29 6.92 -6.94 12.49
CA GLN A 29 6.79 -8.37 12.78
C GLN A 29 7.93 -9.21 12.17
N ASP A 30 8.64 -8.70 11.17
CA ASP A 30 9.71 -9.40 10.47
C ASP A 30 11.04 -8.61 10.49
N PRO A 31 11.99 -8.99 11.36
CA PRO A 31 13.25 -8.26 11.53
C PRO A 31 14.20 -8.36 10.32
N HIS A 32 13.84 -9.07 9.24
CA HIS A 32 14.60 -9.10 8.00
C HIS A 32 14.46 -7.82 7.18
N TRP A 33 13.46 -6.99 7.47
CA TRP A 33 13.28 -5.71 6.80
C TRP A 33 14.13 -4.62 7.42
N GLN A 34 14.63 -3.71 6.58
CA GLN A 34 15.24 -2.45 6.97
C GLN A 34 14.71 -1.34 6.08
N ILE A 35 14.52 -0.15 6.65
CA ILE A 35 14.05 1.02 5.90
C ILE A 35 15.06 1.35 4.80
N ASP A 36 14.55 1.51 3.58
CA ASP A 36 15.29 2.06 2.45
C ASP A 36 15.05 3.56 2.36
N TRP A 37 13.78 3.98 2.42
CA TRP A 37 13.37 5.37 2.54
C TRP A 37 11.99 5.48 3.22
N GLN A 38 11.70 6.67 3.76
CA GLN A 38 10.42 6.97 4.40
C GLN A 38 10.04 8.44 4.21
N ASP A 39 8.77 8.75 4.43
CA ASP A 39 8.26 10.10 4.63
C ASP A 39 7.17 10.08 5.71
N ASP A 40 7.37 10.83 6.79
CA ASP A 40 6.39 11.02 7.88
C ASP A 40 5.59 12.32 7.71
N PHE A 41 5.67 12.95 6.52
CA PHE A 41 4.88 14.10 6.08
C PHE A 41 4.83 15.25 7.10
N HIS A 42 5.98 15.62 7.66
CA HIS A 42 6.11 16.86 8.45
C HIS A 42 6.10 18.11 7.56
N ILE A 43 6.62 17.99 6.33
CA ILE A 43 6.57 18.97 5.25
C ILE A 43 6.45 18.24 3.92
N PHE A 44 5.92 18.89 2.88
CA PHE A 44 5.94 18.30 1.54
C PHE A 44 7.38 18.23 1.04
N ASN A 45 7.89 17.02 0.78
CA ASN A 45 9.27 16.81 0.35
C ASN A 45 9.38 16.70 -1.18
N PRO A 46 9.77 17.76 -1.91
CA PRO A 46 9.87 17.74 -3.36
C PRO A 46 11.07 16.93 -3.88
N SER A 47 11.94 16.43 -3.01
CA SER A 47 13.00 15.49 -3.40
C SER A 47 12.47 14.07 -3.54
N ILE A 48 11.38 13.73 -2.84
CA ILE A 48 10.70 12.43 -2.93
C ILE A 48 9.52 12.52 -3.89
N TRP A 49 8.70 13.57 -3.77
CA TRP A 49 7.40 13.65 -4.43
C TRP A 49 7.36 14.70 -5.54
N GLU A 50 6.57 14.40 -6.56
CA GLU A 50 6.08 15.34 -7.56
C GLU A 50 4.55 15.43 -7.42
N ALA A 51 4.04 16.62 -7.12
CA ALA A 51 2.61 16.92 -7.20
C ALA A 51 2.26 17.36 -8.62
N LYS A 52 1.31 16.67 -9.27
CA LYS A 52 0.92 16.98 -10.64
C LYS A 52 0.08 18.25 -10.71
N ASN A 53 0.24 18.98 -11.81
CA ASN A 53 -0.49 20.23 -12.07
C ASN A 53 -0.99 20.26 -13.49
N ASN A 54 -2.22 20.76 -13.69
CA ASN A 54 -2.86 20.83 -15.02
C ASN A 54 -2.78 19.47 -15.73
N TRP A 55 -3.01 18.41 -14.97
CA TRP A 55 -2.83 17.04 -15.42
C TRP A 55 -4.15 16.32 -15.23
N ASP A 56 -4.61 15.57 -16.23
CA ASP A 56 -5.95 14.98 -16.22
C ASP A 56 -5.96 13.49 -16.56
N HIS A 57 -4.79 12.85 -16.51
CA HIS A 57 -4.62 11.41 -16.74
C HIS A 57 -5.28 10.92 -18.04
N TRP A 58 -5.01 11.63 -19.14
CA TRP A 58 -5.58 11.36 -20.46
C TRP A 58 -7.11 11.36 -20.47
N ALA A 59 -7.73 12.35 -19.81
CA ALA A 59 -9.17 12.52 -19.79
C ALA A 59 -9.82 12.55 -21.20
N SER A 60 -9.09 12.94 -22.24
CA SER A 60 -9.55 12.86 -23.63
C SER A 60 -9.87 11.44 -24.12
N LEU A 61 -9.28 10.40 -23.51
CA LEU A 61 -9.50 9.00 -23.86
C LEU A 61 -10.76 8.41 -23.20
N ALA A 62 -11.28 9.04 -22.14
CA ALA A 62 -12.53 8.61 -21.54
C ALA A 62 -13.71 8.87 -22.50
N LYS A 63 -14.85 8.20 -22.29
CA LYS A 63 -16.02 8.35 -23.18
C LYS A 63 -16.76 9.66 -22.88
N PRO A 64 -17.31 10.35 -23.90
CA PRO A 64 -18.10 11.55 -23.70
C PRO A 64 -19.18 11.37 -22.62
N GLY A 65 -19.14 12.23 -21.60
CA GLY A 65 -20.12 12.25 -20.50
C GLY A 65 -19.69 11.51 -19.24
N GLU A 66 -18.61 10.74 -19.27
CA GLU A 66 -18.02 10.11 -18.08
C GLU A 66 -17.49 11.17 -17.11
N GLN A 67 -17.63 10.92 -15.80
CA GLN A 67 -17.19 11.88 -14.78
C GLN A 67 -15.67 12.04 -14.76
N ARG A 68 -14.94 10.95 -15.03
CA ARG A 68 -13.48 10.94 -15.20
C ARG A 68 -12.97 12.00 -16.16
N GLN A 69 -13.69 12.31 -17.23
CA GLN A 69 -13.30 13.33 -18.20
C GLN A 69 -13.21 14.74 -17.59
N LYS A 70 -13.95 15.00 -16.51
CA LYS A 70 -14.17 16.34 -15.97
C LYS A 70 -13.30 16.65 -14.75
N LEU A 71 -12.31 15.80 -14.47
CA LEU A 71 -11.38 15.93 -13.37
C LEU A 71 -10.03 16.47 -13.84
N VAL A 72 -9.47 17.44 -13.10
CA VAL A 72 -8.08 17.88 -13.27
C VAL A 72 -7.33 17.85 -11.93
N TYR A 73 -6.09 17.42 -11.96
CA TYR A 73 -5.19 17.41 -10.81
C TYR A 73 -4.36 18.68 -10.75
N LEU A 74 -4.32 19.30 -9.57
CA LEU A 74 -3.66 20.57 -9.32
C LEU A 74 -2.67 20.43 -8.15
N ASN A 75 -1.53 21.12 -8.24
CA ASN A 75 -0.49 21.08 -7.20
C ASN A 75 -0.59 22.23 -6.19
N ASN A 76 -1.69 22.98 -6.21
CA ASN A 76 -1.92 24.11 -5.31
C ASN A 76 -2.21 23.61 -3.87
N GLN A 77 -2.11 24.51 -2.90
CA GLN A 77 -2.33 24.20 -1.48
C GLN A 77 -3.75 23.73 -1.15
N ASN A 78 -4.75 24.01 -2.00
CA ASN A 78 -6.10 23.52 -1.77
C ASN A 78 -6.20 22.02 -2.06
N ASN A 79 -5.49 21.53 -3.09
CA ASN A 79 -5.57 20.14 -3.56
C ASN A 79 -4.45 19.25 -3.02
N VAL A 80 -3.24 19.78 -2.80
CA VAL A 80 -2.08 19.04 -2.26
C VAL A 80 -1.39 19.89 -1.20
N ARG A 81 -1.38 19.41 0.04
CA ARG A 81 -0.68 20.09 1.15
C ARG A 81 -0.27 19.09 2.22
N VAL A 82 0.69 19.47 3.04
CA VAL A 82 0.93 18.81 4.33
C VAL A 82 0.23 19.61 5.41
N GLN A 83 -0.61 18.96 6.22
CA GLN A 83 -1.36 19.60 7.30
C GLN A 83 -1.56 18.60 8.44
N GLY A 84 -1.27 19.02 9.67
CA GLY A 84 -1.51 18.20 10.86
C GLY A 84 -0.63 16.94 10.94
N GLY A 85 0.53 16.93 10.28
CA GLY A 85 1.41 15.75 10.22
C GLY A 85 1.01 14.71 9.17
N SER A 86 0.17 15.09 8.20
CA SER A 86 -0.21 14.19 7.11
C SER A 86 -0.15 14.90 5.76
N LEU A 87 0.16 14.16 4.71
CA LEU A 87 -0.13 14.59 3.34
C LEU A 87 -1.63 14.52 3.12
N ILE A 88 -2.20 15.62 2.65
CA ILE A 88 -3.60 15.75 2.30
C ILE A 88 -3.71 15.90 0.79
N LEU A 89 -4.35 14.92 0.16
CA LEU A 89 -4.88 15.03 -1.19
C LEU A 89 -6.36 15.37 -1.07
N GLN A 90 -6.78 16.46 -1.68
CA GLN A 90 -8.11 17.03 -1.49
C GLN A 90 -8.78 17.25 -2.84
N SER A 91 -10.02 16.78 -2.94
CA SER A 91 -10.86 16.93 -4.10
C SER A 91 -12.05 17.85 -3.84
N TYR A 92 -12.43 18.62 -4.86
CA TYR A 92 -13.54 19.55 -4.84
C TYR A 92 -14.39 19.42 -6.11
N GLN A 93 -15.69 19.63 -5.97
CA GLN A 93 -16.54 20.01 -7.09
C GLN A 93 -16.36 21.52 -7.33
N GLN A 94 -15.44 21.85 -8.24
CA GLN A 94 -15.05 23.21 -8.54
C GLN A 94 -14.70 23.33 -10.02
N THR A 95 -15.18 24.40 -10.65
CA THR A 95 -14.83 24.72 -12.04
C THR A 95 -13.38 25.17 -12.14
N TYR A 96 -12.63 24.61 -13.09
CA TYR A 96 -11.27 25.01 -13.40
C TYR A 96 -11.02 24.99 -14.91
N SER A 97 -10.41 26.07 -15.42
CA SER A 97 -9.91 26.12 -16.79
C SER A 97 -8.39 26.17 -16.75
N CYS A 98 -7.74 25.21 -17.40
CA CYS A 98 -6.31 25.21 -17.60
C CYS A 98 -5.88 26.40 -18.47
N PRO A 99 -4.71 26.98 -18.20
CA PRO A 99 -4.10 27.93 -19.12
C PRO A 99 -3.88 27.26 -20.49
N PRO A 100 -4.08 27.96 -21.63
CA PRO A 100 -3.90 27.37 -22.96
C PRO A 100 -2.52 26.76 -23.21
N SER A 101 -1.48 27.25 -22.52
CA SER A 101 -0.12 26.69 -22.60
C SER A 101 0.01 25.26 -22.07
N TYR A 102 -0.99 24.76 -21.34
CA TYR A 102 -1.04 23.40 -20.82
C TYR A 102 -1.93 22.48 -21.65
N TRP A 103 -2.54 22.95 -22.74
CA TRP A 103 -3.34 22.10 -23.62
C TRP A 103 -2.42 21.18 -24.42
N HIS A 104 -2.43 19.90 -24.05
CA HIS A 104 -1.58 18.88 -24.64
C HIS A 104 -2.22 17.49 -24.45
N HIS A 105 -1.81 16.48 -25.21
CA HIS A 105 -2.35 15.14 -25.03
C HIS A 105 -2.06 14.55 -23.64
N GLU A 106 -1.03 15.03 -22.94
CA GLU A 106 -0.64 14.58 -21.60
C GLU A 106 -1.14 15.52 -20.47
N HIS A 107 -1.57 16.73 -20.82
CA HIS A 107 -1.93 17.78 -19.87
C HIS A 107 -3.21 18.46 -20.34
N CYS A 108 -4.19 18.56 -19.45
CA CYS A 108 -5.49 19.14 -19.77
C CYS A 108 -6.08 18.69 -21.13
N SER A 109 -5.90 17.41 -21.46
CA SER A 109 -6.25 16.80 -22.73
C SER A 109 -7.75 16.88 -23.06
N TYR A 110 -8.62 16.89 -22.06
CA TYR A 110 -10.06 17.11 -22.23
C TYR A 110 -10.37 18.51 -22.78
N GLN A 111 -9.66 19.54 -22.30
CA GLN A 111 -9.80 20.91 -22.82
C GLN A 111 -9.18 21.08 -24.20
N ASP A 112 -8.07 20.38 -24.47
CA ASP A 112 -7.38 20.45 -25.75
C ASP A 112 -8.22 19.89 -26.91
N THR A 113 -8.85 18.73 -26.68
CA THR A 113 -9.48 17.95 -27.76
C THR A 113 -10.91 18.36 -28.12
N ILE A 114 -11.59 19.17 -27.29
CA ILE A 114 -12.97 19.61 -27.53
C ILE A 114 -12.99 21.06 -28.02
N PRO A 115 -13.61 21.38 -29.18
CA PRO A 115 -13.59 22.73 -29.75
C PRO A 115 -14.13 23.86 -28.87
N SER A 116 -15.01 23.55 -27.91
CA SER A 116 -15.53 24.53 -26.95
C SER A 116 -14.62 24.77 -25.75
N HIS A 117 -13.51 24.04 -25.63
CA HIS A 117 -12.55 24.06 -24.53
C HIS A 117 -13.20 24.06 -23.13
N PRO A 118 -14.15 23.13 -22.88
CA PRO A 118 -15.00 23.17 -21.70
C PRO A 118 -14.18 23.06 -20.42
N PRO A 119 -14.48 23.84 -19.37
CA PRO A 119 -13.74 23.72 -18.12
C PRO A 119 -13.95 22.35 -17.47
N TYR A 120 -13.00 21.95 -16.63
CA TYR A 120 -13.17 20.86 -15.68
C TYR A 120 -14.20 21.26 -14.63
N THR A 121 -14.95 20.29 -14.11
CA THR A 121 -15.93 20.52 -13.03
C THR A 121 -15.47 19.99 -11.68
N TYR A 122 -14.34 19.29 -11.65
CA TYR A 122 -13.73 18.75 -10.44
C TYR A 122 -12.23 19.03 -10.44
N THR A 123 -11.69 19.31 -9.25
CA THR A 123 -10.25 19.38 -9.01
C THR A 123 -9.84 18.35 -7.98
N SER A 124 -8.61 17.83 -8.05
CA SER A 124 -8.11 16.86 -7.08
C SER A 124 -6.58 16.90 -6.91
N GLY A 125 -6.08 16.14 -5.94
CA GLY A 125 -4.65 15.94 -5.69
C GLY A 125 -4.14 14.64 -6.31
N TRP A 126 -2.94 14.72 -6.89
CA TRP A 126 -2.14 13.57 -7.33
C TRP A 126 -0.69 13.83 -6.96
N VAL A 127 -0.05 12.86 -6.32
CA VAL A 127 1.38 12.85 -6.10
C VAL A 127 1.98 11.54 -6.59
N GLN A 128 3.21 11.61 -7.06
CA GLN A 128 3.99 10.43 -7.44
C GLN A 128 5.44 10.56 -6.98
N THR A 129 6.12 9.44 -6.78
CA THR A 129 7.55 9.47 -6.47
C THR A 129 8.34 9.95 -7.69
N LYS A 130 9.32 10.83 -7.46
CA LYS A 130 10.31 11.19 -8.48
C LYS A 130 11.25 10.04 -8.81
N ASN A 131 11.48 9.15 -7.84
CA ASN A 131 12.16 7.90 -8.09
C ASN A 131 11.23 6.95 -8.84
N THR A 132 11.55 6.67 -10.10
CA THR A 132 10.83 5.73 -10.97
C THR A 132 11.51 4.35 -11.03
N ASN A 133 12.51 4.12 -10.17
CA ASN A 133 13.31 2.90 -10.15
C ASN A 133 13.07 2.07 -8.88
N LEU A 134 11.86 2.12 -8.31
CA LEU A 134 11.49 1.26 -7.19
C LEU A 134 11.31 -0.16 -7.72
N LEU A 135 12.04 -1.12 -7.16
CA LEU A 135 11.99 -2.51 -7.60
C LEU A 135 12.09 -3.44 -6.42
N TYR A 136 11.00 -4.19 -6.20
CA TYR A 136 10.82 -5.13 -5.10
C TYR A 136 10.99 -4.52 -3.69
N GLY A 137 10.54 -5.25 -2.69
CA GLY A 137 10.61 -4.84 -1.29
C GLY A 137 9.25 -4.92 -0.62
N LEU A 138 9.14 -4.20 0.49
CA LEU A 138 7.91 -4.04 1.24
C LEU A 138 7.58 -2.55 1.26
N VAL A 139 6.37 -2.17 0.89
CA VAL A 139 5.89 -0.79 1.07
C VAL A 139 4.70 -0.80 2.02
N GLU A 140 4.74 0.07 3.01
CA GLU A 140 3.70 0.26 4.02
C GLU A 140 3.29 1.72 4.05
N ALA A 141 1.99 1.99 4.05
CA ALA A 141 1.46 3.34 4.22
C ALA A 141 0.27 3.34 5.16
N ARG A 142 0.25 4.30 6.09
CA ARG A 142 -0.92 4.53 6.95
C ARG A 142 -1.80 5.60 6.34
N ILE A 143 -2.98 5.17 5.88
CA ILE A 143 -3.87 5.98 5.05
C ILE A 143 -5.29 5.94 5.60
N LYS A 144 -5.99 7.05 5.45
CA LYS A 144 -7.43 7.19 5.69
C LYS A 144 -8.04 7.91 4.48
N VAL A 145 -9.18 7.43 3.97
CA VAL A 145 -9.84 8.03 2.80
C VAL A 145 -11.29 8.41 3.09
N SER A 146 -11.77 9.47 2.45
CA SER A 146 -13.18 9.87 2.55
C SER A 146 -14.06 8.92 1.75
N TYR A 147 -15.22 8.58 2.31
CA TYR A 147 -16.28 7.90 1.58
C TYR A 147 -17.08 8.89 0.73
N GLY A 148 -17.38 8.52 -0.50
CA GLY A 148 -18.27 9.31 -1.36
C GLY A 148 -18.47 8.65 -2.72
N MET A 149 -19.72 8.52 -3.17
CA MET A 149 -20.05 7.92 -4.47
C MET A 149 -19.27 8.63 -5.58
N GLY A 150 -18.77 7.87 -6.55
CA GLY A 150 -18.04 8.40 -7.71
C GLY A 150 -16.56 8.69 -7.47
N LEU A 151 -16.03 8.62 -6.23
CA LEU A 151 -14.59 8.78 -5.96
C LEU A 151 -13.81 7.52 -6.36
N ASN A 152 -12.54 7.67 -6.73
CA ASN A 152 -11.58 6.55 -6.76
C ASN A 152 -10.31 7.00 -6.01
N SER A 153 -10.24 6.75 -4.70
CA SER A 153 -9.01 7.00 -3.94
C SER A 153 -8.07 5.83 -4.14
N ALA A 154 -6.83 6.07 -4.59
CA ALA A 154 -5.94 5.00 -4.99
C ALA A 154 -4.53 5.16 -4.40
N PHE A 155 -3.93 4.02 -4.08
CA PHE A 155 -2.53 3.85 -3.73
C PHE A 155 -1.97 2.73 -4.60
N TRP A 156 -1.05 3.07 -5.51
CA TRP A 156 -0.72 2.17 -6.59
C TRP A 156 0.66 2.45 -7.16
N MET A 157 1.10 1.55 -8.04
CA MET A 157 2.39 1.61 -8.69
C MET A 157 2.25 1.30 -10.17
N ILE A 158 3.01 1.99 -11.01
CA ILE A 158 3.07 1.73 -12.45
C ILE A 158 4.51 1.76 -12.93
N HIS A 159 4.78 1.00 -13.99
CA HIS A 159 6.08 0.97 -14.65
C HIS A 159 6.59 2.39 -14.98
N LYS A 160 7.91 2.55 -15.04
CA LYS A 160 8.51 3.84 -15.39
C LYS A 160 8.06 4.34 -16.78
N PRO A 161 8.01 5.67 -17.00
CA PRO A 161 7.80 6.24 -18.32
C PRO A 161 8.84 5.77 -19.36
N GLY A 162 8.44 5.75 -20.63
CA GLY A 162 9.33 5.47 -21.76
C GLY A 162 9.62 3.98 -22.02
N LEU A 163 8.92 3.07 -21.33
CA LEU A 163 8.85 1.67 -21.75
C LEU A 163 7.89 1.53 -22.95
N PRO A 164 8.12 0.57 -23.86
CA PRO A 164 7.19 0.28 -24.94
C PRO A 164 5.80 -0.08 -24.41
N ASP A 165 4.72 0.24 -25.13
CA ASP A 165 3.33 -0.02 -24.70
C ASP A 165 3.02 -1.50 -24.42
N TRP A 166 3.76 -2.42 -25.03
CA TRP A 166 3.65 -3.86 -24.78
C TRP A 166 4.37 -4.30 -23.49
N TYR A 167 5.13 -3.42 -22.84
CA TYR A 167 5.59 -3.58 -21.47
C TYR A 167 4.63 -2.84 -20.54
N TYR A 168 3.82 -3.62 -19.82
CA TYR A 168 2.91 -3.07 -18.81
C TYR A 168 3.16 -3.78 -17.49
N SER A 169 3.22 -3.01 -16.42
CA SER A 169 3.31 -3.52 -15.06
C SER A 169 2.66 -2.46 -14.17
N GLU A 170 1.63 -2.87 -13.45
CA GLU A 170 0.87 -2.02 -12.53
C GLU A 170 0.39 -2.86 -11.35
N ILE A 171 0.51 -2.30 -10.15
CA ILE A 171 0.04 -2.92 -8.92
C ILE A 171 -0.79 -1.88 -8.17
N ASP A 172 -2.08 -2.13 -8.07
CA ASP A 172 -3.01 -1.34 -7.28
C ASP A 172 -3.02 -1.90 -5.85
N ILE A 173 -2.23 -1.27 -4.98
CA ILE A 173 -2.16 -1.62 -3.55
C ILE A 173 -3.52 -1.41 -2.90
N PHE A 174 -4.23 -0.36 -3.30
CA PHE A 174 -5.68 -0.37 -3.28
C PHE A 174 -6.27 0.61 -4.30
N GLU A 175 -7.47 0.29 -4.74
CA GLU A 175 -8.42 1.27 -5.26
C GLU A 175 -9.68 1.23 -4.39
N MET A 176 -10.03 2.39 -3.82
CA MET A 176 -11.24 2.56 -3.03
C MET A 176 -12.32 3.10 -3.95
N ILE A 177 -12.99 2.16 -4.61
CA ILE A 177 -14.09 2.41 -5.54
C ILE A 177 -15.40 2.17 -4.78
N PRO A 178 -16.18 3.21 -4.47
CA PRO A 178 -17.50 3.06 -3.90
C PRO A 178 -18.40 2.28 -4.88
N GLY A 179 -19.05 1.25 -4.33
CA GLY A 179 -19.09 -0.09 -4.93
C GLY A 179 -19.87 -0.34 -6.22
N TYR A 180 -19.59 -1.55 -6.70
CA TYR A 180 -20.34 -2.38 -7.63
C TYR A 180 -20.64 -3.69 -6.88
N ASP A 181 -21.87 -4.21 -6.96
CA ASP A 181 -22.17 -5.56 -6.44
C ASP A 181 -21.65 -6.62 -7.42
N PRO A 182 -20.64 -7.44 -7.06
CA PRO A 182 -20.09 -8.45 -7.96
C PRO A 182 -21.08 -9.57 -8.31
N ASN A 183 -22.23 -9.68 -7.62
CA ASN A 183 -23.23 -10.74 -7.79
C ASN A 183 -24.58 -10.25 -8.37
N GLU A 184 -24.79 -8.95 -8.55
CA GLU A 184 -26.02 -8.42 -9.11
C GLU A 184 -25.81 -7.76 -10.48
N ASN A 185 -26.87 -7.79 -11.30
CA ASN A 185 -26.93 -7.06 -12.55
C ASN A 185 -26.55 -5.59 -12.29
N PHE A 186 -25.86 -4.96 -13.24
CA PHE A 186 -25.27 -3.62 -13.23
C PHE A 186 -26.13 -2.42 -12.74
N ASP A 187 -27.35 -2.64 -12.25
CA ASP A 187 -28.34 -1.64 -11.86
C ASP A 187 -28.50 -1.43 -10.34
N THR A 188 -27.90 -2.25 -9.47
CA THR A 188 -27.92 -2.05 -8.01
C THR A 188 -26.54 -1.64 -7.48
N LEU A 189 -26.34 -0.33 -7.32
CA LEU A 189 -25.13 0.22 -6.71
C LEU A 189 -25.17 -0.02 -5.19
N PHE A 190 -24.44 -1.05 -4.72
CA PHE A 190 -24.14 -1.18 -3.30
C PHE A 190 -23.00 -0.23 -2.93
N HIS A 191 -23.34 0.80 -2.15
CA HIS A 191 -22.41 1.83 -1.72
C HIS A 191 -22.10 1.61 -0.24
N ASP A 192 -20.93 1.05 0.09
CA ASP A 192 -20.47 1.02 1.48
C ASP A 192 -18.96 1.27 1.62
N HIS A 193 -18.59 1.68 2.83
CA HIS A 193 -17.25 2.05 3.23
C HIS A 193 -16.37 0.88 3.72
N PHE A 194 -16.74 -0.35 3.38
CA PHE A 194 -16.05 -1.56 3.80
C PHE A 194 -15.31 -2.26 2.67
N TRP A 195 -15.53 -1.83 1.43
CA TRP A 195 -15.02 -2.49 0.22
C TRP A 195 -13.74 -1.84 -0.31
N MET A 196 -12.78 -2.68 -0.67
CA MET A 196 -11.51 -2.29 -1.30
C MET A 196 -11.07 -3.32 -2.33
N SER A 197 -10.65 -2.89 -3.52
CA SER A 197 -10.04 -3.77 -4.53
C SER A 197 -8.52 -3.68 -4.53
N ASN A 198 -7.89 -4.81 -4.85
CA ASN A 198 -6.48 -4.89 -5.25
C ASN A 198 -6.45 -5.41 -6.68
N ASN A 199 -5.64 -4.81 -7.56
CA ASN A 199 -5.51 -5.28 -8.93
C ASN A 199 -4.02 -5.39 -9.28
N ILE A 200 -3.70 -6.39 -10.12
CA ILE A 200 -2.34 -6.58 -10.65
C ILE A 200 -2.49 -6.69 -12.15
N HIS A 201 -1.80 -5.82 -12.88
CA HIS A 201 -1.82 -5.78 -14.34
C HIS A 201 -0.43 -6.05 -14.88
N TRP A 202 -0.36 -6.79 -15.97
CA TRP A 202 0.88 -6.97 -16.70
C TRP A 202 0.61 -7.37 -18.15
N ASN A 203 1.59 -7.14 -19.02
CA ASN A 203 1.57 -7.74 -20.34
C ASN A 203 2.26 -9.10 -20.32
N SER A 204 1.56 -10.13 -20.80
CA SER A 204 2.11 -11.46 -21.02
C SER A 204 2.36 -11.67 -22.50
N VAL A 205 3.57 -12.07 -22.90
CA VAL A 205 3.85 -12.45 -24.30
C VAL A 205 3.64 -13.96 -24.45
N PRO A 206 2.83 -14.47 -25.41
CA PRO A 206 2.09 -13.76 -26.48
C PRO A 206 0.65 -13.36 -26.12
N TYR A 207 0.21 -13.57 -24.88
CA TYR A 207 -1.20 -13.50 -24.47
C TYR A 207 -1.80 -12.09 -24.35
N GLY A 208 -0.98 -11.03 -24.44
CA GLY A 208 -1.40 -9.64 -24.32
C GLY A 208 -1.59 -9.19 -22.87
N PHE A 209 -2.40 -8.14 -22.69
CA PHE A 209 -2.70 -7.52 -21.40
C PHE A 209 -3.49 -8.46 -20.49
N VAL A 210 -3.00 -8.66 -19.27
CA VAL A 210 -3.59 -9.53 -18.25
C VAL A 210 -3.84 -8.72 -16.99
N VAL A 211 -5.03 -8.90 -16.41
CA VAL A 211 -5.39 -8.33 -15.11
C VAL A 211 -5.87 -9.44 -14.18
N THR A 212 -5.39 -9.41 -12.95
CA THR A 212 -5.97 -10.20 -11.85
C THR A 212 -6.64 -9.26 -10.88
N ASN A 213 -7.98 -9.27 -10.93
CA ASN A 213 -8.80 -8.51 -10.02
C ASN A 213 -9.01 -9.32 -8.75
N TYR A 214 -8.86 -8.66 -7.61
CA TYR A 214 -9.35 -9.20 -6.36
C TYR A 214 -10.47 -8.28 -5.89
N ASN A 215 -11.68 -8.83 -6.03
CA ASN A 215 -12.97 -8.26 -5.67
C ASN A 215 -12.99 -7.76 -4.24
N PRO A 216 -13.98 -6.93 -3.87
CA PRO A 216 -13.79 -6.10 -2.71
C PRO A 216 -13.66 -6.96 -1.44
N ASN A 217 -12.58 -6.74 -0.70
CA ASN A 217 -12.42 -7.34 0.60
C ASN A 217 -13.18 -6.50 1.61
N MET A 218 -13.85 -7.15 2.57
CA MET A 218 -14.29 -6.42 3.75
C MET A 218 -13.05 -6.08 4.59
N ILE A 219 -12.65 -4.81 4.54
CA ILE A 219 -11.42 -4.29 5.15
C ILE A 219 -11.65 -3.49 6.44
N GLY A 220 -12.89 -3.40 6.91
CA GLY A 220 -13.27 -2.43 7.95
C GLY A 220 -13.54 -1.04 7.36
N ASP A 221 -13.95 -0.09 8.20
CA ASP A 221 -14.33 1.26 7.77
C ASP A 221 -13.09 2.04 7.29
N TYR A 222 -12.88 2.11 5.98
CA TYR A 222 -11.72 2.81 5.41
C TYR A 222 -11.69 4.32 5.64
N THR A 223 -12.77 4.88 6.21
CA THR A 223 -12.79 6.25 6.71
C THR A 223 -12.08 6.40 8.06
N GLN A 224 -11.59 5.29 8.63
CA GLN A 224 -10.61 5.26 9.70
C GLN A 224 -9.20 5.06 9.13
N TRP A 225 -8.20 5.15 10.02
CA TRP A 225 -6.81 4.92 9.65
C TRP A 225 -6.51 3.42 9.58
N HIS A 226 -5.97 2.99 8.45
CA HIS A 226 -5.50 1.63 8.21
C HIS A 226 -4.08 1.63 7.67
N ILE A 227 -3.37 0.52 7.86
CA ILE A 227 -2.05 0.29 7.29
C ILE A 227 -2.20 -0.64 6.09
N TYR A 228 -1.93 -0.10 4.90
CA TYR A 228 -1.94 -0.86 3.65
C TYR A 228 -0.50 -1.26 3.31
N THR A 229 -0.30 -2.53 2.99
CA THR A 229 1.04 -3.06 2.75
C THR A 229 1.10 -3.93 1.52
N LEU A 230 2.19 -3.79 0.75
CA LEU A 230 2.54 -4.63 -0.38
C LEU A 230 3.93 -5.24 -0.15
N GLU A 231 4.03 -6.57 -0.08
CA GLU A 231 5.30 -7.30 -0.27
C GLU A 231 5.41 -7.68 -1.76
N TRP A 232 6.31 -7.03 -2.48
CA TRP A 232 6.55 -7.28 -3.90
C TRP A 232 7.92 -7.92 -4.10
N THR A 233 7.91 -9.11 -4.70
CA THR A 233 9.12 -9.92 -4.91
C THR A 233 9.15 -10.47 -6.35
N PRO A 234 10.28 -10.99 -6.84
CA PRO A 234 10.34 -11.66 -8.14
C PRO A 234 9.39 -12.87 -8.25
N ASN A 235 9.00 -13.48 -7.14
CA ASN A 235 8.26 -14.75 -7.13
C ASN A 235 6.81 -14.58 -6.65
N SER A 236 6.50 -13.54 -5.89
CA SER A 236 5.21 -13.34 -5.24
C SER A 236 4.89 -11.86 -5.05
N ILE A 237 3.59 -11.57 -5.05
CA ILE A 237 2.99 -10.29 -4.71
C ILE A 237 1.98 -10.57 -3.59
N LYS A 238 2.15 -9.92 -2.44
CA LYS A 238 1.28 -10.11 -1.27
C LYS A 238 0.78 -8.78 -0.75
N PHE A 239 -0.50 -8.75 -0.40
CA PHE A 239 -1.18 -7.59 0.14
C PHE A 239 -1.57 -7.87 1.58
N TYR A 240 -1.33 -6.87 2.43
CA TYR A 240 -1.72 -6.92 3.83
C TYR A 240 -2.51 -5.68 4.19
N LEU A 241 -3.42 -5.87 5.14
CA LEU A 241 -4.18 -4.82 5.78
C LEU A 241 -4.00 -4.95 7.28
N ASP A 242 -3.55 -3.88 7.92
CA ASP A 242 -3.33 -3.84 9.38
C ASP A 242 -2.44 -5.00 9.88
N GLY A 243 -1.46 -5.39 9.05
CA GLY A 243 -0.52 -6.48 9.32
C GLY A 243 -1.03 -7.89 8.93
N GLU A 244 -2.31 -8.03 8.58
CA GLU A 244 -2.91 -9.32 8.21
C GLU A 244 -2.85 -9.56 6.70
N LEU A 245 -2.42 -10.76 6.29
CA LEU A 245 -2.34 -11.15 4.87
C LEU A 245 -3.75 -11.33 4.31
N ILE A 246 -4.12 -10.52 3.31
CA ILE A 246 -5.44 -10.58 2.66
C ILE A 246 -5.40 -11.19 1.26
N ARG A 247 -4.26 -11.12 0.57
CA ARG A 247 -4.09 -11.67 -0.78
C ARG A 247 -2.63 -12.07 -1.02
N SER A 248 -2.40 -13.20 -1.67
CA SER A 248 -1.08 -13.65 -2.07
C SER A 248 -1.15 -14.33 -3.43
N GLU A 249 -0.32 -13.88 -4.37
CA GLU A 249 -0.24 -14.45 -5.71
C GLU A 249 1.21 -14.62 -6.18
N THR A 250 1.41 -15.51 -7.15
CA THR A 250 2.69 -15.62 -7.87
C THR A 250 2.90 -14.39 -8.74
N ASN A 251 4.09 -13.79 -8.70
CA ASN A 251 4.44 -12.70 -9.61
C ASN A 251 4.71 -13.26 -11.01
N LYS A 252 3.82 -12.96 -11.97
CA LYS A 252 3.85 -13.50 -13.34
C LYS A 252 4.36 -12.51 -14.40
N GLY A 253 4.56 -11.23 -14.05
CA GLY A 253 4.87 -10.22 -15.05
C GLY A 253 5.29 -8.85 -14.54
N ASN A 254 5.30 -8.61 -13.23
CA ASN A 254 5.68 -7.32 -12.65
C ASN A 254 7.14 -7.40 -12.19
N PHE A 255 8.07 -7.37 -13.15
CA PHE A 255 9.51 -7.54 -12.91
C PHE A 255 10.32 -6.25 -13.11
N GLU A 256 9.69 -5.22 -13.66
CA GLU A 256 10.33 -3.97 -14.02
C GLU A 256 10.20 -2.94 -12.90
N PRO A 257 11.12 -1.97 -12.81
CA PRO A 257 10.99 -0.88 -11.85
C PRO A 257 9.75 -0.01 -12.09
N MET A 258 9.16 0.43 -10.99
CA MET A 258 7.93 1.22 -10.96
C MET A 258 8.13 2.54 -10.21
N GLN A 259 7.18 3.45 -10.39
CA GLN A 259 6.95 4.61 -9.55
C GLN A 259 5.70 4.40 -8.68
N LEU A 260 5.67 5.03 -7.53
CA LEU A 260 4.56 4.96 -6.57
C LEU A 260 3.67 6.19 -6.71
N ILE A 261 2.34 6.00 -6.64
CA ILE A 261 1.34 7.04 -6.90
C ILE A 261 0.28 7.02 -5.79
N LEU A 262 -0.15 8.21 -5.40
CA LEU A 262 -1.29 8.46 -4.51
C LEU A 262 -2.19 9.52 -5.15
N ASN A 263 -3.49 9.26 -5.28
CA ASN A 263 -4.44 10.21 -5.85
C ASN A 263 -5.88 9.95 -5.41
N ILE A 264 -6.75 10.94 -5.67
CA ILE A 264 -8.20 10.76 -5.69
C ILE A 264 -8.72 11.05 -7.09
N GLY A 265 -9.00 10.00 -7.84
CA GLY A 265 -9.69 10.06 -9.12
C GLY A 265 -11.21 10.10 -9.00
N LEU A 266 -11.85 10.01 -10.15
CA LEU A 266 -13.29 9.76 -10.28
C LEU A 266 -13.52 8.40 -10.93
N THR A 267 -14.68 7.82 -10.71
CA THR A 267 -15.18 6.68 -11.48
C THR A 267 -16.11 7.20 -12.59
N ASN A 268 -16.83 6.30 -13.27
CA ASN A 268 -17.87 6.71 -14.21
C ASN A 268 -19.20 7.05 -13.51
N HIS A 269 -19.34 6.74 -12.22
CA HIS A 269 -20.53 7.05 -11.45
C HIS A 269 -20.58 8.52 -11.07
N GLN A 270 -21.76 9.12 -11.15
CA GLN A 270 -21.98 10.51 -10.75
C GLN A 270 -21.74 10.64 -9.23
N PRO A 271 -20.92 11.61 -8.80
CA PRO A 271 -20.88 12.02 -7.41
C PRO A 271 -22.26 12.46 -6.92
N ASN A 272 -22.61 12.06 -5.69
CA ASN A 272 -23.86 12.46 -5.06
C ASN A 272 -23.67 13.77 -4.26
N ALA A 273 -24.80 14.36 -3.83
CA ALA A 273 -24.76 15.44 -2.85
C ALA A 273 -24.02 14.98 -1.59
N GLY A 274 -22.98 15.72 -1.19
CA GLY A 274 -22.13 15.37 -0.04
C GLY A 274 -20.86 14.57 -0.37
N THR A 275 -20.63 14.15 -1.61
CA THR A 275 -19.34 13.53 -2.00
C THR A 275 -18.17 14.52 -1.80
N PHE A 276 -18.39 15.82 -2.05
CA PHE A 276 -17.36 16.84 -1.95
C PHE A 276 -17.65 17.85 -0.82
N PRO A 277 -16.60 18.44 -0.21
CA PRO A 277 -15.18 18.14 -0.42
C PRO A 277 -14.78 16.77 0.17
N SER A 278 -13.90 16.05 -0.52
CA SER A 278 -13.36 14.75 -0.08
C SER A 278 -11.84 14.80 -0.01
N LYS A 279 -11.27 13.97 0.86
CA LYS A 279 -9.82 13.90 1.06
C LYS A 279 -9.31 12.48 1.30
N MET A 280 -8.04 12.30 0.99
CA MET A 280 -7.18 11.18 1.32
C MET A 280 -6.05 11.73 2.17
N GLU A 281 -5.86 11.13 3.34
CA GLU A 281 -4.90 11.54 4.34
C GLU A 281 -3.87 10.43 4.48
N ILE A 282 -2.59 10.79 4.37
CA ILE A 282 -1.47 9.86 4.50
C ILE A 282 -0.60 10.34 5.66
N ASP A 283 -0.55 9.54 6.72
CA ASP A 283 0.20 9.85 7.94
C ASP A 283 1.69 9.60 7.73
N TRP A 284 2.03 8.45 7.16
CA TRP A 284 3.39 8.10 6.80
C TRP A 284 3.42 7.06 5.70
N ILE A 285 4.56 6.97 5.01
CA ILE A 285 4.86 5.91 4.07
C ILE A 285 6.32 5.47 4.23
N ARG A 286 6.54 4.15 4.17
CA ARG A 286 7.85 3.52 4.37
C ARG A 286 8.07 2.47 3.30
N TRP A 287 9.24 2.52 2.69
CA TRP A 287 9.72 1.50 1.78
C TRP A 287 10.88 0.76 2.46
N TYR A 288 10.80 -0.57 2.47
CA TYR A 288 11.80 -1.43 3.08
C TYR A 288 12.43 -2.34 2.05
N LYS A 289 13.69 -2.66 2.30
CA LYS A 289 14.45 -3.70 1.61
C LYS A 289 14.83 -4.80 2.57
N LEU A 290 15.07 -5.99 2.04
CA LEU A 290 15.64 -7.06 2.85
C LEU A 290 17.07 -6.68 3.30
N LYS A 291 17.40 -7.06 4.54
CA LYS A 291 18.77 -7.15 5.03
C LYS A 291 19.42 -8.33 4.30
N LYS A 292 20.52 -8.09 3.59
CA LYS A 292 21.13 -9.08 2.68
C LYS A 292 22.55 -9.41 3.11
N ASP A 293 22.89 -10.69 3.06
CA ASP A 293 24.24 -11.24 3.13
C ASP A 293 24.32 -12.53 2.29
N CYS A 294 23.85 -12.41 1.05
CA CYS A 294 23.47 -13.53 0.20
C CYS A 294 24.65 -14.32 -0.37
N ASN A 295 25.88 -13.92 -0.04
CA ASN A 295 27.10 -14.63 -0.40
C ASN A 295 27.70 -15.36 0.81
N ALA A 296 27.30 -15.00 2.03
CA ALA A 296 27.77 -15.66 3.24
C ALA A 296 26.89 -16.88 3.56
N PRO A 297 27.48 -18.07 3.71
CA PRO A 297 26.76 -19.22 4.23
C PRO A 297 26.55 -19.11 5.74
N MET A 298 25.50 -19.75 6.24
CA MET A 298 25.33 -20.03 7.66
C MET A 298 25.43 -21.56 7.84
N ASP A 299 26.58 -22.07 8.27
CA ASP A 299 26.83 -23.51 8.43
C ASP A 299 27.32 -23.79 9.85
N TYR A 300 26.45 -24.36 10.68
CA TYR A 300 26.69 -24.56 12.10
C TYR A 300 26.20 -25.93 12.55
N CYS A 301 27.02 -26.62 13.35
CA CYS A 301 26.55 -27.80 14.07
C CYS A 301 25.52 -27.39 15.14
N SER A 302 25.93 -26.65 16.17
CA SER A 302 25.04 -26.07 17.20
C SER A 302 24.95 -24.56 17.01
N TYR A 303 23.76 -24.04 16.74
CA TYR A 303 23.53 -22.62 16.46
C TYR A 303 22.88 -21.91 17.64
N ASN A 304 23.39 -20.71 17.97
CA ASN A 304 22.80 -19.87 19.02
C ASN A 304 21.72 -18.95 18.42
N PHE A 305 20.46 -19.35 18.61
CA PHE A 305 19.30 -18.59 18.13
C PHE A 305 19.03 -17.27 18.85
N GLN A 306 19.65 -17.00 20.00
CA GLN A 306 19.49 -15.71 20.70
C GLN A 306 20.10 -14.55 19.91
N ASN A 307 21.14 -14.82 19.13
CA ASN A 307 21.87 -13.82 18.34
C ASN A 307 21.66 -14.02 16.84
N HIS A 308 20.45 -14.40 16.44
CA HIS A 308 20.17 -14.68 15.03
C HIS A 308 20.37 -13.45 14.15
N ASP A 309 21.20 -13.59 13.10
CA ASP A 309 21.41 -12.56 12.09
C ASP A 309 20.30 -12.64 11.03
N ASN A 310 19.34 -11.71 11.12
CA ASN A 310 18.17 -11.63 10.23
C ASN A 310 18.51 -11.13 8.80
N LYS A 311 19.69 -11.44 8.29
CA LYS A 311 20.07 -11.20 6.89
C LYS A 311 19.74 -12.44 6.07
N VAL A 312 19.27 -12.23 4.84
CA VAL A 312 19.15 -13.32 3.86
C VAL A 312 20.55 -13.87 3.55
N LYS A 313 20.79 -15.14 3.87
CA LYS A 313 22.08 -15.82 3.68
C LYS A 313 22.15 -16.52 2.32
N LYS A 314 23.35 -16.98 1.94
CA LYS A 314 23.52 -17.81 0.74
C LYS A 314 22.73 -19.10 0.85
N TYR A 315 23.08 -19.90 1.85
CA TYR A 315 22.35 -21.08 2.31
C TYR A 315 22.42 -21.14 3.84
N ILE A 316 21.52 -21.90 4.44
CA ILE A 316 21.51 -22.14 5.89
C ILE A 316 21.55 -23.65 6.14
N ARG A 317 22.54 -24.09 6.91
CA ARG A 317 22.75 -25.48 7.32
C ARG A 317 22.95 -25.50 8.83
N ILE A 318 22.04 -26.14 9.54
CA ILE A 318 22.08 -26.21 11.00
C ILE A 318 21.95 -27.66 11.43
N GLY A 319 22.85 -28.15 12.28
CA GLY A 319 22.74 -29.45 12.92
C GLY A 319 23.71 -30.51 12.40
N GLY A 320 23.42 -31.76 12.72
CA GLY A 320 24.29 -32.91 12.47
C GLY A 320 24.36 -33.85 13.67
N SER A 321 25.20 -34.89 13.56
CA SER A 321 25.42 -35.83 14.66
C SER A 321 26.14 -35.16 15.82
N GLY A 322 25.60 -35.28 17.04
CA GLY A 322 26.17 -34.65 18.24
C GLY A 322 25.86 -33.15 18.40
N CYS A 323 25.05 -32.58 17.51
CA CYS A 323 24.67 -31.17 17.56
C CYS A 323 23.42 -30.95 18.42
N SER A 324 23.31 -29.76 19.05
CA SER A 324 22.16 -29.35 19.85
C SER A 324 21.66 -28.00 19.37
N ASN A 325 20.41 -27.97 18.91
CA ASN A 325 19.77 -26.78 18.35
C ASN A 325 18.41 -26.60 18.99
N ILE A 326 18.26 -25.54 19.78
CA ILE A 326 17.05 -25.26 20.56
C ILE A 326 16.65 -23.82 20.26
N LEU A 327 15.42 -23.62 19.79
CA LEU A 327 14.90 -22.27 19.59
C LEU A 327 14.67 -21.55 20.93
N THR A 328 15.01 -20.27 20.95
CA THR A 328 14.79 -19.39 22.11
C THR A 328 13.68 -18.36 21.90
N SER A 329 13.23 -18.19 20.66
CA SER A 329 12.19 -17.24 20.25
C SER A 329 11.55 -17.71 18.94
N LYS A 330 10.54 -16.98 18.46
CA LYS A 330 10.14 -17.07 17.06
C LYS A 330 11.32 -16.63 16.19
N THR A 331 11.69 -17.45 15.22
CA THR A 331 12.81 -17.21 14.32
C THR A 331 12.36 -17.49 12.89
N VAL A 332 12.73 -16.59 11.98
CA VAL A 332 12.56 -16.79 10.54
C VAL A 332 13.96 -16.97 9.95
N LEU A 333 14.19 -18.08 9.25
CA LEU A 333 15.43 -18.32 8.51
C LEU A 333 15.18 -17.97 7.05
N LYS A 334 15.99 -17.07 6.48
CA LYS A 334 15.91 -16.70 5.06
C LYS A 334 17.21 -17.00 4.32
N ALA A 335 17.10 -17.75 3.22
CA ALA A 335 18.25 -18.08 2.39
C ALA A 335 17.93 -18.00 0.89
N LYS A 336 18.96 -17.78 0.07
CA LYS A 336 18.84 -17.72 -1.39
C LYS A 336 18.79 -19.09 -2.05
N GLU A 337 19.60 -20.04 -1.59
CA GLU A 337 19.81 -21.33 -2.24
C GLU A 337 19.03 -22.45 -1.54
N ASP A 338 19.35 -22.72 -0.28
CA ASP A 338 18.68 -23.75 0.51
C ASP A 338 18.71 -23.45 2.02
N ILE A 339 17.77 -24.07 2.73
CA ILE A 339 17.76 -24.17 4.19
C ILE A 339 17.65 -25.66 4.53
N THR A 340 18.65 -26.18 5.22
CA THR A 340 18.71 -27.59 5.63
C THR A 340 18.94 -27.69 7.14
N ILE A 341 18.08 -28.46 7.82
CA ILE A 341 18.22 -28.80 9.24
C ILE A 341 18.59 -30.28 9.34
N PHE A 342 19.69 -30.58 10.03
CA PHE A 342 20.22 -31.92 10.19
C PHE A 342 20.07 -32.42 11.63
N GLY A 343 19.64 -33.67 11.81
CA GLY A 343 19.59 -34.30 13.13
C GLY A 343 18.54 -33.68 14.07
N ALA A 344 18.83 -33.68 15.37
CA ALA A 344 17.88 -33.24 16.39
C ALA A 344 17.74 -31.70 16.42
N PHE A 345 16.49 -31.24 16.53
CA PHE A 345 16.12 -29.84 16.58
C PHE A 345 14.91 -29.66 17.52
N GLU A 346 15.02 -28.76 18.49
CA GLU A 346 13.97 -28.51 19.48
C GLU A 346 13.28 -27.17 19.23
N VAL A 347 11.95 -27.20 19.19
CA VAL A 347 11.07 -26.03 19.11
C VAL A 347 10.22 -25.98 20.39
N PRO A 348 10.70 -25.36 21.47
CA PRO A 348 9.95 -25.26 22.71
C PRO A 348 8.61 -24.53 22.54
N LEU A 349 7.65 -24.82 23.42
CA LEU A 349 6.36 -24.12 23.44
C LEU A 349 6.56 -22.60 23.53
N GLY A 350 5.85 -21.84 22.69
CA GLY A 350 5.96 -20.37 22.62
C GLY A 350 7.04 -19.87 21.66
N THR A 351 7.88 -20.75 21.11
CA THR A 351 8.80 -20.44 20.01
C THR A 351 8.19 -20.82 18.66
N GLY A 352 8.93 -20.60 17.56
CA GLY A 352 8.50 -21.02 16.23
C GLY A 352 9.60 -20.88 15.21
N LEU A 353 9.65 -21.80 14.24
CA LEU A 353 10.58 -21.76 13.11
C LEU A 353 9.80 -21.54 11.83
N ASN A 354 10.08 -20.45 11.14
CA ASN A 354 9.70 -20.28 9.74
C ASN A 354 10.96 -20.37 8.88
N MET A 355 10.88 -21.09 7.77
CA MET A 355 11.98 -21.24 6.81
C MET A 355 11.50 -20.78 5.44
N ASP A 356 12.34 -20.00 4.78
CA ASP A 356 11.94 -19.23 3.62
C ASP A 356 13.10 -19.11 2.64
N VAL A 357 13.03 -19.92 1.58
CA VAL A 357 13.97 -19.87 0.47
C VAL A 357 13.44 -18.87 -0.56
N ARG A 358 14.15 -17.76 -0.75
CA ARG A 358 13.69 -16.65 -1.60
C ARG A 358 14.83 -15.97 -2.34
N ALA A 359 14.49 -15.31 -3.44
CA ALA A 359 15.44 -14.50 -4.18
C ALA A 359 16.07 -13.40 -3.29
N CYS A 360 17.37 -13.17 -3.49
CA CYS A 360 18.07 -12.03 -2.91
C CYS A 360 17.94 -10.84 -3.87
N TYR A 361 16.87 -10.05 -3.68
CA TYR A 361 16.55 -8.88 -4.49
C TYR A 361 16.80 -7.60 -3.71
#